data_AF-A0A9D8HIY6-F1
#
_entry.id   AF-A0A9D8HIY6-F1
#
_cell.length_a   1.000
_cell.length_b   1.000
_cell.length_c   1.000
_cell.angle_alpha   90.00
_cell.angle_beta   90.00
_cell.angle_gamma   90.00
#
_symmetry.space_group_name_H-M   'P 1'
#
loop_
_entity.id
_entity.type
_entity.pdbx_description
1 polymer ?
#
loop_
_entity_poly.entity_id
_entity_poly.type
_entity_poly.pdbx_seq_one_letter_code
_entity_poly.pdbx_strand_id
1 'polypeptide(L)'
;MPGRWRRGPGAAPYAPIMARRAAGGPGRPRLGPSPGTIAGDAPSAPLSRTRGPAVKVVVALSGGVDSSVAVALLLEAGHQVAGLTLVQACRPEGDGGGCCCAPGEARAVAAHLGIAHETLDYTDLFCREVIRPFAAAYRRGLTPNPCIECNRRVRFGALATEAARRGFDALATGHHARIRRGPAGFHLLRGADPGKDQSYVLYMLGQEHLAGLALPVGEMTKDEVRRRARDLGLPSAGRAESQDLCFAGPGGYRRFLREQYPEMDDPGPVVDTAGREIGRHSGVAGFTVGQRRGLGV
;
A
#
# COMPACT_ATOMS: atom_id res chain seq x y z
N MET A 1 -33.37 -20.03 7.73
CA MET A 1 -33.57 -19.56 6.35
C MET A 1 -32.67 -18.36 6.09
N PRO A 2 -31.58 -18.48 5.33
CA PRO A 2 -30.74 -17.34 4.97
C PRO A 2 -31.14 -16.79 3.58
N GLY A 3 -31.29 -15.47 3.51
CA GLY A 3 -31.78 -14.74 2.33
C GLY A 3 -30.79 -14.73 1.16
N ARG A 4 -31.28 -15.14 -0.02
CA ARG A 4 -30.64 -15.00 -1.33
C ARG A 4 -30.68 -13.54 -1.79
N TRP A 5 -29.52 -12.95 -2.09
CA TRP A 5 -29.44 -11.74 -2.90
C TRP A 5 -28.98 -12.08 -4.31
N ARG A 6 -29.74 -11.59 -5.31
CA ARG A 6 -29.64 -11.92 -6.73
C ARG A 6 -28.34 -11.35 -7.34
N ARG A 7 -27.68 -12.16 -8.19
CA ARG A 7 -26.58 -11.72 -9.07
C ARG A 7 -27.16 -10.86 -10.21
N GLY A 8 -26.60 -9.67 -10.44
CA GLY A 8 -26.80 -8.89 -11.66
C GLY A 8 -25.90 -9.39 -12.80
N PRO A 9 -26.23 -9.09 -14.08
CA PRO A 9 -25.54 -9.64 -15.24
C PRO A 9 -24.17 -8.98 -15.48
N GLY A 10 -23.29 -9.74 -16.15
CA GLY A 10 -21.85 -9.48 -16.31
C GLY A 10 -21.48 -8.19 -17.04
N ALA A 11 -20.37 -7.60 -16.60
CA ALA A 11 -19.74 -6.44 -17.22
C ALA A 11 -18.91 -6.85 -18.46
N ALA A 12 -19.08 -6.10 -19.54
CA ALA A 12 -18.35 -6.22 -20.80
C ALA A 12 -16.88 -5.74 -20.67
N PRO A 13 -15.97 -6.16 -21.58
CA PRO A 13 -14.55 -5.78 -21.54
C PRO A 13 -14.34 -4.28 -21.85
N TYR A 14 -13.43 -3.66 -21.10
CA TYR A 14 -13.12 -2.22 -21.10
C TYR A 14 -12.58 -1.69 -22.45
N ALA A 15 -13.08 -0.53 -22.88
CA ALA A 15 -12.62 0.23 -24.04
C ALA A 15 -11.66 1.39 -23.65
N PRO A 16 -10.74 1.83 -24.53
CA PRO A 16 -9.76 2.87 -24.23
C PRO A 16 -10.41 4.27 -24.19
N ILE A 17 -10.18 5.02 -23.11
CA ILE A 17 -10.76 6.37 -22.92
C ILE A 17 -9.67 7.43 -23.08
N MET A 18 -9.80 8.24 -24.13
CA MET A 18 -8.96 9.40 -24.48
C MET A 18 -9.05 10.52 -23.43
N ALA A 19 -7.91 11.11 -23.10
CA ALA A 19 -7.76 12.15 -22.09
C ALA A 19 -8.13 13.57 -22.61
N ARG A 20 -8.86 14.34 -21.79
CA ARG A 20 -8.93 15.81 -21.90
C ARG A 20 -8.06 16.47 -20.82
N ARG A 21 -7.29 17.48 -21.23
CA ARG A 21 -6.38 18.28 -20.39
C ARG A 21 -7.14 19.16 -19.41
N ALA A 22 -6.62 19.29 -18.19
CA ALA A 22 -6.92 20.40 -17.28
C ALA A 22 -5.62 20.95 -16.70
N ALA A 23 -5.52 22.29 -16.66
CA ALA A 23 -4.38 23.08 -16.23
C ALA A 23 -4.60 23.65 -14.82
N GLY A 24 -3.50 23.97 -14.13
CA GLY A 24 -3.48 24.83 -12.95
C GLY A 24 -3.12 24.11 -11.65
N GLY A 25 -1.94 24.38 -11.09
CA GLY A 25 -1.50 23.91 -9.77
C GLY A 25 -1.14 25.10 -8.87
N PRO A 26 -1.46 25.09 -7.57
CA PRO A 26 -0.97 26.09 -6.63
C PRO A 26 0.34 25.64 -5.94
N GLY A 27 1.14 26.65 -5.57
CA GLY A 27 2.52 26.53 -5.10
C GLY A 27 2.72 25.88 -3.73
N ARG A 28 3.98 25.48 -3.49
CA ARG A 28 4.46 24.81 -2.27
C ARG A 28 4.79 25.82 -1.17
N PRO A 29 4.41 25.56 0.10
CA PRO A 29 4.97 26.29 1.24
C PRO A 29 6.36 25.76 1.62
N ARG A 30 7.23 26.66 2.11
CA ARG A 30 8.59 26.36 2.59
C ARG A 30 8.54 25.73 3.99
N LEU A 31 9.41 24.74 4.24
CA LEU A 31 9.64 24.13 5.54
C LEU A 31 10.69 24.92 6.32
N GLY A 32 10.39 25.31 7.56
CA GLY A 32 11.34 25.85 8.53
C GLY A 32 12.11 24.75 9.28
N PRO A 33 13.18 25.09 10.03
CA PRO A 33 14.04 24.12 10.68
C PRO A 33 13.42 23.55 11.96
N SER A 34 13.66 22.26 12.23
CA SER A 34 13.22 21.58 13.47
C SER A 34 14.19 21.81 14.63
N PRO A 35 13.73 22.18 15.84
CA PRO A 35 14.54 22.13 17.04
C PRO A 35 14.38 20.81 17.82
N GLY A 36 15.51 20.28 18.28
CA GLY A 36 15.74 19.80 19.65
C GLY A 36 15.00 18.55 20.17
N THR A 37 15.78 17.58 20.60
CA THR A 37 15.40 16.37 21.36
C THR A 37 14.59 16.71 22.62
N ILE A 38 13.40 16.10 22.79
CA ILE A 38 12.61 16.19 24.03
C ILE A 38 12.56 14.81 24.69
N ALA A 39 12.99 14.75 25.94
CA ALA A 39 12.91 13.57 26.81
C ALA A 39 11.57 13.52 27.55
N GLY A 40 11.01 12.30 27.63
CA GLY A 40 10.30 11.77 28.79
C GLY A 40 8.91 12.30 29.13
N ASP A 41 7.87 11.62 28.62
CA ASP A 41 6.64 11.35 29.37
C ASP A 41 6.03 10.01 28.93
N ALA A 42 5.33 9.33 29.85
CA ALA A 42 4.98 7.92 29.79
C ALA A 42 4.19 7.52 28.52
N PRO A 43 4.47 6.34 27.92
CA PRO A 43 3.86 5.92 26.66
C PRO A 43 2.37 5.62 26.86
N SER A 44 1.50 6.38 26.19
CA SER A 44 0.20 5.81 25.80
C SER A 44 0.51 4.75 24.74
N ALA A 45 0.34 3.49 25.12
CA ALA A 45 0.72 2.36 24.30
C ALA A 45 -0.11 2.34 23.00
N PRO A 46 0.42 1.78 21.90
CA PRO A 46 -0.39 1.47 20.72
C PRO A 46 -1.60 0.61 21.16
N LEU A 47 -2.69 0.63 20.38
CA LEU A 47 -3.85 -0.27 20.57
C LEU A 47 -3.47 -1.74 20.81
N SER A 48 -2.23 -2.13 20.46
CA SER A 48 -1.66 -3.45 20.69
C SER A 48 -1.19 -3.75 22.14
N ARG A 49 -1.16 -2.77 23.08
CA ARG A 49 -0.56 -3.00 24.43
C ARG A 49 -1.31 -2.42 25.64
N THR A 50 -2.50 -1.84 25.51
CA THR A 50 -3.27 -1.36 26.66
C THR A 50 -4.54 -2.18 26.91
N ARG A 51 -4.76 -2.61 28.17
CA ARG A 51 -6.07 -3.08 28.69
C ARG A 51 -7.08 -1.92 28.74
N GLY A 52 -7.45 -1.40 27.58
CA GLY A 52 -8.59 -0.50 27.39
C GLY A 52 -9.86 -1.29 27.07
N PRO A 53 -11.02 -0.62 26.95
CA PRO A 53 -12.22 -1.27 26.41
C PRO A 53 -11.95 -1.81 25.01
N ALA A 54 -12.53 -2.97 24.70
CA ALA A 54 -12.43 -3.57 23.37
C ALA A 54 -12.99 -2.60 22.32
N VAL A 55 -12.21 -2.33 21.26
CA VAL A 55 -12.63 -1.50 20.13
C VAL A 55 -12.85 -2.34 18.88
N LYS A 56 -13.63 -1.83 17.93
CA LYS A 56 -13.87 -2.42 16.62
C LYS A 56 -12.79 -1.98 15.65
N VAL A 57 -11.90 -2.90 15.30
CA VAL A 57 -10.78 -2.65 14.40
C VAL A 57 -11.03 -3.36 13.08
N VAL A 58 -10.88 -2.63 11.98
CA VAL A 58 -10.85 -3.24 10.65
C VAL A 58 -9.42 -3.32 10.15
N VAL A 59 -8.99 -4.48 9.68
CA VAL A 59 -7.67 -4.69 9.12
C VAL A 59 -7.75 -4.62 7.60
N ALA A 60 -6.88 -3.80 6.98
CA ALA A 60 -6.63 -3.87 5.54
C ALA A 60 -5.89 -5.18 5.21
N LEU A 61 -6.66 -6.25 5.02
CA LEU A 61 -6.16 -7.61 4.93
C LEU A 61 -5.74 -7.93 3.50
N SER A 62 -4.44 -8.05 3.29
CA SER A 62 -3.85 -8.28 1.95
C SER A 62 -3.75 -9.76 1.58
N GLY A 63 -3.83 -10.65 2.57
CA GLY A 63 -3.47 -12.07 2.44
C GLY A 63 -1.98 -12.34 2.67
N GLY A 64 -1.15 -11.30 2.75
CA GLY A 64 0.27 -11.42 3.12
C GLY A 64 0.50 -11.57 4.62
N VAL A 65 1.66 -12.13 4.97
CA VAL A 65 2.08 -12.47 6.34
C VAL A 65 1.87 -11.32 7.33
N ASP A 66 2.30 -10.10 7.01
CA ASP A 66 2.28 -8.99 7.95
C ASP A 66 0.85 -8.59 8.35
N SER A 67 -0.07 -8.52 7.38
CA SER A 67 -1.47 -8.22 7.67
C SER A 67 -2.17 -9.35 8.43
N SER A 68 -1.78 -10.61 8.18
CA SER A 68 -2.34 -11.77 8.88
C SER A 68 -1.90 -11.79 10.35
N VAL A 69 -0.62 -11.52 10.63
CA VAL A 69 -0.11 -11.42 12.00
C VAL A 69 -0.69 -10.20 12.71
N ALA A 70 -0.91 -9.09 11.99
CA ALA A 70 -1.59 -7.93 12.56
C ALA A 70 -3.01 -8.27 13.08
N VAL A 71 -3.78 -9.08 12.35
CA VAL A 71 -5.09 -9.60 12.82
C VAL A 71 -4.91 -10.38 14.13
N ALA A 72 -3.99 -11.35 14.15
CA ALA A 72 -3.77 -12.20 15.32
C ALA A 72 -3.39 -11.39 16.57
N LEU A 73 -2.49 -10.41 16.43
CA LEU A 73 -2.08 -9.54 17.54
C LEU A 73 -3.25 -8.69 18.09
N LEU A 74 -4.16 -8.25 17.23
CA LEU A 74 -5.33 -7.49 17.64
C LEU A 74 -6.37 -8.37 18.36
N LEU A 75 -6.57 -9.60 17.90
CA LEU A 75 -7.42 -10.59 18.58
C LEU A 75 -6.86 -10.94 19.96
N GLU A 76 -5.56 -11.19 20.06
CA GLU A 76 -4.86 -11.47 21.32
C GLU A 76 -4.93 -10.30 22.31
N ALA A 77 -4.98 -9.06 21.80
CA ALA A 77 -5.18 -7.87 22.60
C ALA A 77 -6.66 -7.66 23.04
N GLY A 78 -7.58 -8.53 22.62
CA GLY A 78 -8.99 -8.52 23.03
C GLY A 78 -9.90 -7.61 22.21
N HIS A 79 -9.49 -7.21 20.99
CA HIS A 79 -10.30 -6.34 20.12
C HIS A 79 -11.29 -7.12 19.26
N GLN A 80 -12.35 -6.44 18.80
CA GLN A 80 -13.25 -6.97 17.78
C GLN A 80 -12.64 -6.70 16.41
N VAL A 81 -12.28 -7.74 15.67
CA VAL A 81 -11.53 -7.60 14.42
C VAL A 81 -12.34 -8.07 13.21
N ALA A 82 -12.37 -7.25 12.16
CA ALA A 82 -12.85 -7.62 10.83
C ALA A 82 -11.78 -7.34 9.78
N GLY A 83 -11.86 -8.03 8.63
CA GLY A 83 -10.94 -7.84 7.51
C GLY A 83 -11.63 -7.20 6.30
N LEU A 84 -10.98 -6.21 5.70
CA LEU A 84 -11.35 -5.68 4.38
C LEU A 84 -10.20 -5.90 3.40
N THR A 85 -10.50 -6.52 2.27
CA THR A 85 -9.54 -6.65 1.15
C THR A 85 -9.97 -5.80 -0.01
N LEU A 86 -9.04 -5.03 -0.56
CA LEU A 86 -9.30 -4.22 -1.75
C LEU A 86 -8.96 -5.02 -3.01
N VAL A 87 -9.92 -5.09 -3.94
CA VAL A 87 -9.63 -5.47 -5.33
C VAL A 87 -9.18 -4.22 -6.06
N GLN A 88 -8.00 -4.31 -6.68
CA GLN A 88 -7.27 -3.21 -7.31
C GLN A 88 -6.75 -3.62 -8.69
N ALA A 89 -7.48 -4.50 -9.37
CA ALA A 89 -7.04 -5.11 -10.61
C ALA A 89 -7.33 -4.20 -11.81
N CYS A 90 -6.31 -3.54 -12.37
CA CYS A 90 -6.41 -2.95 -13.71
C CYS A 90 -6.00 -3.98 -14.81
N ARG A 91 -6.03 -5.30 -14.53
CA ARG A 91 -5.72 -6.38 -15.49
C ARG A 91 -6.81 -7.46 -15.48
N PRO A 92 -7.08 -8.10 -16.64
CA PRO A 92 -8.07 -9.19 -16.75
C PRO A 92 -7.69 -10.40 -15.89
N GLU A 93 -8.68 -11.18 -15.47
CA GLU A 93 -8.47 -12.43 -14.73
C GLU A 93 -7.52 -13.39 -15.49
N GLY A 94 -6.49 -13.92 -14.80
CA GLY A 94 -5.64 -15.00 -15.32
C GLY A 94 -4.13 -14.77 -15.24
N ASP A 95 -3.66 -13.54 -15.02
CA ASP A 95 -2.23 -13.26 -14.82
C ASP A 95 -1.87 -13.31 -13.33
N GLY A 96 -1.74 -14.53 -12.79
CA GLY A 96 -1.50 -14.83 -11.38
C GLY A 96 -0.18 -14.33 -10.75
N GLY A 97 0.28 -13.12 -11.05
CA GLY A 97 1.41 -12.50 -10.37
C GLY A 97 1.17 -11.01 -10.21
N GLY A 98 1.36 -10.49 -9.00
CA GLY A 98 1.66 -9.07 -8.79
C GLY A 98 0.71 -8.29 -7.88
N CYS A 99 -0.52 -8.74 -7.60
CA CYS A 99 -1.38 -7.96 -6.71
C CYS A 99 -0.91 -8.03 -5.25
N CYS A 100 -0.73 -6.87 -4.60
CA CYS A 100 -0.44 -6.82 -3.16
C CYS A 100 -1.59 -7.38 -2.32
N CYS A 101 -2.82 -7.35 -2.86
CA CYS A 101 -3.99 -7.94 -2.26
C CYS A 101 -4.35 -9.22 -3.03
N ALA A 102 -4.41 -10.35 -2.32
CA ALA A 102 -4.86 -11.63 -2.86
C ALA A 102 -6.19 -12.01 -2.18
N PRO A 103 -7.36 -11.67 -2.76
CA PRO A 103 -8.66 -11.87 -2.11
C PRO A 103 -8.92 -13.30 -1.64
N GLY A 104 -8.50 -14.31 -2.42
CA GLY A 104 -8.63 -15.72 -2.03
C GLY A 104 -7.80 -16.06 -0.80
N GLU A 105 -6.57 -15.57 -0.71
CA GLU A 105 -5.68 -15.80 0.43
C GLU A 105 -6.14 -15.03 1.67
N ALA A 106 -6.57 -13.79 1.50
CA ALA A 106 -7.14 -12.98 2.58
C ALA A 106 -8.38 -13.67 3.18
N ARG A 107 -9.23 -14.27 2.34
CA ARG A 107 -10.36 -15.08 2.79
C ARG A 107 -9.92 -16.32 3.57
N ALA A 108 -8.88 -17.02 3.11
CA ALA A 108 -8.34 -18.19 3.81
C ALA A 108 -7.78 -17.82 5.19
N VAL A 109 -7.04 -16.70 5.28
CA VAL A 109 -6.53 -16.17 6.56
C VAL A 109 -7.68 -15.77 7.48
N ALA A 110 -8.69 -15.07 6.97
CA ALA A 110 -9.84 -14.65 7.76
C ALA A 110 -10.61 -15.85 8.34
N ALA A 111 -10.82 -16.90 7.53
CA ALA A 111 -11.45 -18.13 7.97
C ALA A 111 -10.61 -18.84 9.04
N HIS A 112 -9.29 -18.92 8.85
CA HIS A 112 -8.36 -19.51 9.81
C HIS A 112 -8.37 -18.78 11.17
N LEU A 113 -8.46 -17.45 11.14
CA LEU A 113 -8.46 -16.61 12.34
C LEU A 113 -9.86 -16.34 12.91
N GLY A 114 -10.92 -16.88 12.29
CA GLY A 114 -12.29 -16.74 12.78
C GLY A 114 -12.86 -15.33 12.72
N ILE A 115 -12.42 -14.49 11.77
CA ILE A 115 -12.89 -13.09 11.63
C ILE A 115 -13.84 -12.91 10.43
N ALA A 116 -14.75 -11.95 10.54
CA ALA A 116 -15.55 -11.50 9.41
C ALA A 116 -14.65 -10.87 8.33
N HIS A 117 -14.94 -11.14 7.05
CA HIS A 117 -14.15 -10.65 5.92
C HIS A 117 -15.01 -10.26 4.74
N GLU A 118 -14.69 -9.13 4.12
CA GLU A 118 -15.31 -8.65 2.89
C GLU A 118 -14.26 -8.17 1.90
N THR A 119 -14.59 -8.32 0.62
CA THR A 119 -13.80 -7.79 -0.49
C THR A 119 -14.51 -6.60 -1.10
N LEU A 120 -13.82 -5.47 -1.24
CA LEU A 120 -14.34 -4.24 -1.83
C LEU A 120 -13.69 -3.99 -3.19
N ASP A 121 -14.50 -3.67 -4.20
CA ASP A 121 -13.99 -3.27 -5.50
C ASP A 121 -13.62 -1.79 -5.51
N TYR A 122 -12.32 -1.53 -5.54
CA TYR A 122 -11.72 -0.18 -5.55
C TYR A 122 -10.97 0.06 -6.86
N THR A 123 -11.24 -0.74 -7.89
CA THR A 123 -10.49 -0.74 -9.16
C THR A 123 -10.49 0.65 -9.81
N ASP A 124 -11.65 1.26 -10.00
CA ASP A 124 -11.75 2.59 -10.63
C ASP A 124 -11.00 3.68 -9.86
N LEU A 125 -11.13 3.67 -8.54
CA LEU A 125 -10.41 4.60 -7.66
C LEU A 125 -8.91 4.37 -7.78
N PHE A 126 -8.45 3.12 -7.72
CA PHE A 126 -7.04 2.77 -7.80
C PHE A 126 -6.44 3.14 -9.17
N CYS A 127 -7.12 2.80 -10.27
CA CYS A 127 -6.64 3.17 -11.59
C CYS A 127 -6.60 4.71 -11.75
N ARG A 128 -7.59 5.45 -11.22
CA ARG A 128 -7.63 6.93 -11.30
C ARG A 128 -6.57 7.62 -10.43
N GLU A 129 -6.43 7.22 -9.18
CA GLU A 129 -5.63 7.95 -8.17
C GLU A 129 -4.19 7.44 -8.07
N VAL A 130 -3.90 6.23 -8.56
CA VAL A 130 -2.57 5.61 -8.45
C VAL A 130 -1.95 5.37 -9.83
N ILE A 131 -2.65 4.64 -10.70
CA ILE A 131 -2.09 4.23 -12.00
C ILE A 131 -1.96 5.41 -12.96
N ARG A 132 -3.01 6.21 -13.15
CA ARG A 132 -2.94 7.36 -14.07
C ARG A 132 -1.86 8.37 -13.68
N PRO A 133 -1.72 8.79 -12.40
CA PRO A 133 -0.62 9.67 -12.00
C PRO A 133 0.76 9.03 -12.16
N PHE A 134 0.88 7.73 -11.89
CA PHE A 134 2.11 6.96 -12.11
C PHE A 134 2.54 7.00 -13.58
N ALA A 135 1.64 6.66 -14.51
CA ALA A 135 1.90 6.73 -15.93
C ALA A 135 2.21 8.16 -16.40
N ALA A 136 1.42 9.15 -15.95
CA ALA A 136 1.64 10.55 -16.29
C ALA A 136 2.98 11.10 -15.77
N ALA A 137 3.54 10.55 -14.68
CA ALA A 137 4.88 10.91 -14.21
C ALA A 137 5.97 10.35 -15.12
N TYR A 138 5.87 9.08 -15.52
CA TYR A 138 6.82 8.48 -16.46
C TYR A 138 6.81 9.17 -17.83
N ARG A 139 5.66 9.61 -18.32
CA ARG A 139 5.55 10.44 -19.55
C ARG A 139 6.32 11.76 -19.48
N ARG A 140 6.62 12.25 -18.28
CA ARG A 140 7.40 13.47 -18.06
C ARG A 140 8.86 13.19 -17.69
N GLY A 141 9.32 11.95 -17.84
CA GLY A 141 10.67 11.55 -17.47
C GLY A 141 10.93 11.53 -15.95
N LEU A 142 9.89 11.32 -15.13
CA LEU A 142 10.02 11.22 -13.68
C LEU A 142 9.87 9.77 -13.21
N THR A 143 10.43 9.48 -12.03
CA THR A 143 10.28 8.20 -11.34
C THR A 143 9.32 8.35 -10.15
N PRO A 144 8.02 8.04 -10.33
CA PRO A 144 7.03 8.11 -9.25
C PRO A 144 7.14 6.94 -8.27
N ASN A 145 6.66 7.15 -7.04
CA ASN A 145 6.41 6.07 -6.09
C ASN A 145 4.88 5.93 -5.88
N PRO A 146 4.25 4.90 -6.45
CA PRO A 146 2.80 4.74 -6.40
C PRO A 146 2.30 4.28 -5.02
N CYS A 147 3.15 3.70 -4.18
CA CYS A 147 2.77 3.29 -2.83
C CYS A 147 2.39 4.50 -1.95
N ILE A 148 3.06 5.63 -2.15
CA ILE A 148 2.73 6.91 -1.48
C ILE A 148 1.30 7.34 -1.83
N GLU A 149 0.92 7.33 -3.10
CA GLU A 149 -0.44 7.72 -3.52
C GLU A 149 -1.49 6.69 -3.12
N CYS A 150 -1.17 5.39 -3.19
CA CYS A 150 -2.05 4.33 -2.69
C CYS A 150 -2.34 4.51 -1.20
N ASN A 151 -1.31 4.76 -0.39
CA ASN A 151 -1.49 5.04 1.04
C ASN A 151 -2.33 6.31 1.24
N ARG A 152 -2.01 7.41 0.55
CA ARG A 152 -2.72 8.68 0.70
C ARG A 152 -4.20 8.63 0.30
N ARG A 153 -4.49 8.10 -0.89
CA ARG A 153 -5.81 8.24 -1.53
C ARG A 153 -6.70 7.01 -1.30
N VAL A 154 -6.09 5.84 -1.21
CA VAL A 154 -6.83 4.57 -1.22
C VAL A 154 -6.92 3.97 0.18
N ARG A 155 -5.78 3.64 0.82
CA ARG A 155 -5.79 2.97 2.14
C ARG A 155 -6.21 3.91 3.27
N PHE A 156 -5.54 5.04 3.41
CA PHE A 156 -5.81 5.98 4.51
C PHE A 156 -6.77 7.11 4.09
N GLY A 157 -7.13 7.16 2.80
CA GLY A 157 -8.25 7.96 2.31
C GLY A 157 -9.53 7.12 2.30
N ALA A 158 -9.92 6.65 1.11
CA ALA A 158 -11.22 6.01 0.89
C ALA A 158 -11.54 4.83 1.83
N LEU A 159 -10.58 3.92 2.08
CA LEU A 159 -10.81 2.78 2.96
C LEU A 159 -10.96 3.20 4.43
N ALA A 160 -10.20 4.20 4.91
CA ALA A 160 -10.38 4.75 6.26
C ALA A 160 -11.74 5.44 6.42
N THR A 161 -12.18 6.20 5.41
CA THR A 161 -13.53 6.78 5.38
C THR A 161 -14.61 5.70 5.42
N GLU A 162 -14.47 4.64 4.62
CA GLU A 162 -15.43 3.54 4.59
C GLU A 162 -15.45 2.77 5.92
N ALA A 163 -14.29 2.58 6.56
CA ALA A 163 -14.19 2.00 7.90
C ALA A 163 -14.98 2.82 8.93
N ALA A 164 -14.75 4.13 8.97
CA ALA A 164 -15.46 5.03 9.88
C ALA A 164 -16.98 5.02 9.63
N ARG A 165 -17.41 5.04 8.36
CA ARG A 165 -18.83 4.98 7.96
C ARG A 165 -19.51 3.69 8.42
N ARG A 166 -18.77 2.58 8.47
CA ARG A 166 -19.24 1.28 8.97
C ARG A 166 -19.16 1.15 10.49
N GLY A 167 -18.73 2.21 11.19
CA GLY A 167 -18.65 2.25 12.65
C GLY A 167 -17.48 1.48 13.23
N PHE A 168 -16.37 1.31 12.49
CA PHE A 168 -15.11 0.87 13.06
C PHE A 168 -14.40 2.03 13.75
N ASP A 169 -13.79 1.75 14.89
CA ASP A 169 -13.10 2.74 15.72
C ASP A 169 -11.66 2.98 15.23
N ALA A 170 -11.06 1.99 14.55
CA ALA A 170 -9.71 2.10 13.99
C ALA A 170 -9.52 1.26 12.71
N LEU A 171 -8.62 1.73 11.86
CA LEU A 171 -8.05 0.98 10.74
C LEU A 171 -6.69 0.42 11.16
N ALA A 172 -6.44 -0.86 10.88
CA ALA A 172 -5.17 -1.50 11.11
C ALA A 172 -4.53 -1.97 9.79
N THR A 173 -3.20 -1.95 9.73
CA THR A 173 -2.45 -2.47 8.59
C THR A 173 -1.21 -3.24 9.05
N GLY A 174 -0.66 -4.06 8.16
CA GLY A 174 0.61 -4.77 8.39
C GLY A 174 1.87 -3.93 8.12
N HIS A 175 1.80 -2.59 8.16
CA HIS A 175 2.98 -1.78 7.92
C HIS A 175 3.97 -1.84 9.09
N HIS A 176 5.25 -1.97 8.76
CA HIS A 176 6.37 -1.93 9.70
C HIS A 176 6.75 -0.48 10.04
N ALA A 177 5.88 0.19 10.79
CA ALA A 177 6.13 1.50 11.37
C ALA A 177 5.40 1.60 12.71
N ARG A 178 5.73 2.59 13.54
CA ARG A 178 5.17 2.72 14.88
C ARG A 178 4.45 4.05 15.04
N ILE A 179 3.41 4.05 15.86
CA ILE A 179 2.69 5.27 16.23
C ILE A 179 2.78 5.41 17.74
N ARG A 180 3.14 6.62 18.19
CA ARG A 180 3.19 6.97 19.61
C ARG A 180 2.47 8.28 19.82
N ARG A 181 1.59 8.34 20.81
CA ARG A 181 1.01 9.61 21.25
C ARG A 181 1.92 10.24 22.30
N GLY A 182 2.19 11.51 22.12
CA GLY A 182 2.96 12.38 23.00
C GLY A 182 2.23 13.71 23.22
N PRO A 183 2.86 14.68 23.89
CA PRO A 183 2.23 15.95 24.25
C PRO A 183 1.71 16.76 23.05
N ALA A 184 2.40 16.66 21.90
CA ALA A 184 2.06 17.39 20.67
C ALA A 184 1.10 16.62 19.73
N GLY A 185 0.61 15.45 20.15
CA GLY A 185 -0.27 14.59 19.36
C GLY A 185 0.37 13.24 19.00
N PHE A 186 -0.01 12.69 17.86
CA PHE A 186 0.48 11.41 17.36
C PHE A 186 1.76 11.61 16.53
N HIS A 187 2.74 10.74 16.78
CA HIS A 187 4.03 10.71 16.10
C HIS A 187 4.16 9.40 15.34
N LEU A 188 4.46 9.51 14.04
CA LEU A 188 4.91 8.38 13.22
C LEU A 188 6.40 8.16 13.45
N LEU A 189 6.76 6.95 13.87
CA LEU A 189 8.11 6.52 14.18
C LEU A 189 8.52 5.39 13.24
N ARG A 190 9.82 5.23 13.04
CA ARG A 190 10.38 4.09 12.30
C ARG A 190 9.98 2.77 12.96
N GLY A 191 9.78 1.73 12.16
CA GLY A 191 9.60 0.36 12.64
C GLY A 191 10.76 -0.11 13.53
N ALA A 192 10.50 -1.11 14.37
CA ALA A 192 11.54 -1.71 15.19
C ALA A 192 12.63 -2.39 14.35
N ASP A 193 12.27 -2.91 13.17
CA ASP A 193 13.18 -3.44 12.16
C ASP A 193 13.67 -2.33 11.22
N PRO A 194 14.95 -1.92 11.27
CA PRO A 194 15.46 -0.91 10.35
C PRO A 194 15.47 -1.37 8.89
N GLY A 195 15.59 -2.69 8.65
CA GLY A 195 15.63 -3.28 7.31
C GLY A 195 14.25 -3.43 6.67
N LYS A 196 13.18 -3.31 7.47
CA LYS A 196 11.79 -3.33 7.01
C LYS A 196 11.01 -2.05 7.31
N ASP A 197 11.63 -1.00 7.82
CA ASP A 197 10.93 0.23 8.13
C ASP A 197 10.14 0.77 6.92
N GLN A 198 8.84 0.97 7.13
CA GLN A 198 7.90 1.47 6.14
C GLN A 198 7.39 2.87 6.49
N SER A 199 8.00 3.55 7.48
CA SER A 199 7.63 4.93 7.83
C SER A 199 7.73 5.90 6.64
N TYR A 200 8.67 5.65 5.71
CA TYR A 200 8.81 6.43 4.48
C TYR A 200 7.54 6.44 3.63
N VAL A 201 6.86 5.31 3.42
CA VAL A 201 5.64 5.28 2.61
C VAL A 201 4.40 5.79 3.35
N LEU A 202 4.57 6.29 4.57
CA LEU A 202 3.53 6.82 5.45
C LEU A 202 3.77 8.29 5.84
N TYR A 203 4.83 8.95 5.31
CA TYR A 203 5.22 10.31 5.73
C TYR A 203 4.11 11.36 5.58
N MET A 204 3.16 11.11 4.67
CA MET A 204 2.09 12.04 4.32
C MET A 204 0.91 12.02 5.30
N LEU A 205 0.90 11.11 6.28
CA LEU A 205 -0.21 10.96 7.21
C LEU A 205 -0.23 12.09 8.24
N GLY A 206 -1.36 12.79 8.30
CA GLY A 206 -1.66 13.81 9.32
C GLY A 206 -2.25 13.23 10.62
N GLN A 207 -2.47 14.10 11.60
CA GLN A 207 -2.93 13.73 12.95
C GLN A 207 -4.24 12.94 12.96
N GLU A 208 -5.22 13.32 12.14
CA GLU A 208 -6.51 12.63 12.02
C GLU A 208 -6.33 11.18 11.56
N HIS A 209 -5.46 10.93 10.58
CA HIS A 209 -5.15 9.58 10.11
C HIS A 209 -4.43 8.78 11.20
N LEU A 210 -3.43 9.38 11.87
CA LEU A 210 -2.64 8.68 12.88
C LEU A 210 -3.47 8.34 14.13
N ALA A 211 -4.46 9.14 14.48
CA ALA A 211 -5.33 8.91 15.63
C ALA A 211 -6.18 7.63 15.50
N GLY A 212 -6.64 7.33 14.29
CA GLY A 212 -7.45 6.15 13.98
C GLY A 212 -6.68 4.98 13.37
N LEU A 213 -5.33 4.98 13.43
CA LEU A 213 -4.48 3.99 12.79
C LEU A 213 -3.75 3.10 13.80
N ALA A 214 -3.85 1.78 13.61
CA ALA A 214 -3.06 0.78 14.31
C ALA A 214 -2.03 0.12 13.38
N LEU A 215 -0.80 -0.03 13.86
CA LEU A 215 0.30 -0.72 13.17
C LEU A 215 0.86 -1.84 14.06
N PRO A 216 0.14 -2.97 14.24
CA PRO A 216 0.43 -3.94 15.30
C PRO A 216 1.80 -4.61 15.18
N VAL A 217 2.28 -4.79 13.94
CA VAL A 217 3.59 -5.43 13.66
C VAL A 217 4.77 -4.46 13.79
N GLY A 218 4.53 -3.17 14.03
CA GLY A 218 5.57 -2.14 14.02
C GLY A 218 6.66 -2.29 15.09
N GLU A 219 6.37 -3.00 16.18
CA GLU A 219 7.32 -3.29 17.26
C GLU A 219 8.07 -4.62 17.07
N MET A 220 7.84 -5.32 15.96
CA MET A 220 8.44 -6.63 15.67
C MET A 220 9.45 -6.52 14.53
N THR A 221 10.48 -7.36 14.60
CA THR A 221 11.32 -7.68 13.44
C THR A 221 10.58 -8.54 12.44
N LYS A 222 11.03 -8.54 11.18
CA LYS A 222 10.41 -9.39 10.16
C LYS A 222 10.45 -10.87 10.51
N ASP A 223 11.55 -11.31 11.09
CA ASP A 223 11.73 -12.71 11.46
C ASP A 223 10.81 -13.11 12.61
N GLU A 224 10.54 -12.21 13.55
CA GLU A 224 9.52 -12.40 14.58
C GLU A 224 8.13 -12.51 13.98
N VAL A 225 7.78 -11.64 13.02
CA VAL A 225 6.50 -11.70 12.31
C VAL A 225 6.36 -13.04 11.57
N ARG A 226 7.40 -13.48 10.87
CA ARG A 226 7.39 -14.78 10.16
C ARG A 226 7.32 -15.97 11.10
N ARG A 227 8.04 -15.93 12.22
CA ARG A 227 7.98 -16.97 13.25
C ARG A 227 6.57 -17.05 13.82
N ARG A 228 5.99 -15.92 14.21
CA ARG A 228 4.63 -15.84 14.72
C ARG A 228 3.61 -16.41 13.73
N ALA A 229 3.77 -16.12 12.44
CA ALA A 229 2.90 -16.68 11.41
C ALA A 229 2.98 -18.21 11.32
N ARG A 230 4.16 -18.80 11.48
CA ARG A 230 4.34 -20.26 11.54
C ARG A 230 3.75 -20.86 12.81
N ASP A 231 4.00 -20.24 13.96
CA ASP A 231 3.50 -20.71 15.26
C ASP A 231 1.96 -20.74 15.29
N LEU A 232 1.33 -19.77 14.62
CA LEU A 232 -0.13 -19.68 14.47
C LEU A 232 -0.69 -20.56 13.35
N GLY A 233 0.16 -21.28 12.61
CA GLY A 233 -0.25 -22.11 11.48
C GLY A 233 -0.92 -21.31 10.35
N LEU A 234 -0.59 -20.04 10.17
CA LEU A 234 -1.28 -19.17 9.20
C LEU A 234 -1.09 -19.69 7.77
N PRO A 235 -2.14 -19.71 6.93
CA PRO A 235 -2.01 -20.07 5.51
C PRO A 235 -0.95 -19.25 4.76
N SER A 236 -0.75 -18.00 5.19
CA SER A 236 0.24 -17.09 4.61
C SER A 236 1.69 -17.38 5.03
N ALA A 237 1.96 -18.25 6.00
CA ALA A 237 3.27 -18.38 6.65
C ALA A 237 4.44 -18.71 5.72
N GLY A 238 4.20 -19.49 4.66
CA GLY A 238 5.20 -19.86 3.65
C GLY A 238 5.36 -18.84 2.52
N ARG A 239 4.58 -17.75 2.52
CA ARG A 239 4.53 -16.83 1.38
C ARG A 239 5.78 -15.96 1.32
N ALA A 240 6.36 -15.87 0.12
CA ALA A 240 7.38 -14.87 -0.17
C ALA A 240 6.81 -13.46 -0.05
N GLU A 241 7.67 -12.49 0.28
CA GLU A 241 7.24 -11.09 0.27
C GLU A 241 6.97 -10.61 -1.14
N SER A 242 5.99 -9.72 -1.29
CA SER A 242 5.80 -9.00 -2.54
C SER A 242 6.97 -8.02 -2.72
N GLN A 243 7.78 -8.25 -3.73
CA GLN A 243 8.98 -7.48 -4.07
C GLN A 243 8.80 -6.86 -5.48
N ASP A 244 7.71 -6.12 -5.70
CA ASP A 244 7.50 -5.25 -6.87
C ASP A 244 6.26 -4.36 -6.65
N LEU A 245 5.95 -3.49 -7.61
CA LEU A 245 4.71 -2.74 -7.63
C LEU A 245 3.50 -3.67 -7.72
N CYS A 246 2.50 -3.38 -6.90
CA CYS A 246 1.32 -4.22 -6.71
C CYS A 246 0.40 -4.38 -7.94
N PHE A 247 0.73 -3.75 -9.06
CA PHE A 247 -0.06 -3.80 -10.30
C PHE A 247 0.80 -4.18 -11.50
N ALA A 248 2.12 -4.27 -11.33
CA ALA A 248 3.08 -4.42 -12.42
C ALA A 248 3.06 -5.82 -13.04
N GLY A 249 2.59 -6.82 -12.28
CA GLY A 249 2.52 -8.22 -12.69
C GLY A 249 3.82 -8.79 -13.26
N PRO A 250 3.76 -9.95 -13.94
CA PRO A 250 4.94 -10.60 -14.50
C PRO A 250 5.59 -9.72 -15.58
N GLY A 251 6.86 -9.37 -15.41
CA GLY A 251 7.60 -8.46 -16.30
C GLY A 251 7.72 -7.02 -15.80
N GLY A 252 7.16 -6.73 -14.62
CA GLY A 252 7.38 -5.49 -13.91
C GLY A 252 6.71 -4.27 -14.55
N TYR A 253 6.91 -3.11 -13.93
CA TYR A 253 6.20 -1.89 -14.30
C TYR A 253 6.48 -1.43 -15.73
N ARG A 254 7.66 -1.76 -16.27
CA ARG A 254 8.04 -1.42 -17.65
C ARG A 254 7.13 -2.10 -18.65
N ARG A 255 6.88 -3.41 -18.49
CA ARG A 255 5.94 -4.15 -19.34
C ARG A 255 4.52 -3.59 -19.20
N PHE A 256 4.09 -3.34 -17.97
CA PHE A 256 2.79 -2.72 -17.71
C PHE A 256 2.63 -1.39 -18.44
N LEU A 257 3.63 -0.50 -18.37
CA LEU A 257 3.57 0.79 -19.06
C LEU A 257 3.52 0.63 -20.59
N ARG A 258 4.30 -0.28 -21.18
CA ARG A 258 4.27 -0.52 -22.63
C ARG A 258 2.92 -1.02 -23.13
N GLU A 259 2.31 -1.95 -22.39
CA GLU A 259 1.02 -2.54 -22.77
C GLU A 259 -0.13 -1.53 -22.65
N GLN A 260 -0.09 -0.68 -21.62
CA GLN A 260 -1.18 0.27 -21.33
C GLN A 260 -0.99 1.65 -21.98
N TYR A 261 0.25 2.02 -22.26
CA TYR A 261 0.66 3.31 -22.80
C TYR A 261 1.76 3.12 -23.85
N PRO A 262 1.43 2.51 -25.01
CA PRO A 262 2.40 2.20 -26.05
C PRO A 262 3.09 3.43 -26.60
N GLU A 263 2.50 4.62 -26.44
CA GLU A 263 3.15 5.89 -26.80
C GLU A 263 4.41 6.21 -25.96
N MET A 264 4.66 5.48 -24.88
CA MET A 264 5.86 5.63 -24.05
C MET A 264 7.07 4.86 -24.57
N ASP A 265 6.88 3.94 -25.53
CA ASP A 265 7.98 3.30 -26.25
C ASP A 265 8.50 4.23 -27.35
N ASP A 266 9.13 5.32 -26.92
CA ASP A 266 9.72 6.34 -27.77
C ASP A 266 11.26 6.24 -27.73
N PRO A 267 11.89 5.59 -28.72
CA PRO A 267 13.33 5.35 -28.71
C PRO A 267 14.12 6.63 -28.95
N GLY A 268 15.26 6.75 -28.27
CA GLY A 268 16.10 7.94 -28.34
C GLY A 268 17.58 7.66 -28.08
N PRO A 269 18.48 8.61 -28.38
CA PRO A 269 19.90 8.46 -28.15
C PRO A 269 20.22 8.51 -26.64
N VAL A 270 21.16 7.68 -26.22
CA VAL A 270 21.85 7.81 -24.93
C VAL A 270 23.14 8.58 -25.21
N VAL A 271 23.31 9.72 -24.54
CA VAL A 271 24.48 10.59 -24.72
C VAL A 271 25.33 10.64 -23.46
N ASP A 272 26.65 10.77 -23.65
CA ASP A 272 27.57 11.06 -22.54
C ASP A 272 27.52 12.54 -22.12
N THR A 273 28.31 12.92 -21.11
CA THR A 273 28.38 14.31 -20.62
C THR A 273 29.00 15.28 -21.62
N ALA A 274 29.65 14.79 -22.68
CA ALA A 274 30.17 15.60 -23.79
C ALA A 274 29.16 15.69 -24.96
N GLY A 275 27.97 15.08 -24.83
CA GLY A 275 26.93 15.06 -25.86
C GLY A 275 27.16 14.03 -26.97
N ARG A 276 28.13 13.13 -26.82
CA ARG A 276 28.37 12.07 -27.80
C ARG A 276 27.36 10.95 -27.60
N GLU A 277 26.71 10.51 -28.68
CA GLU A 277 25.84 9.32 -28.65
C GLU A 277 26.71 8.09 -28.34
N ILE A 278 26.38 7.40 -27.24
CA ILE A 278 27.06 6.17 -26.78
C ILE A 278 26.16 4.94 -26.88
N GLY A 279 24.89 5.13 -27.24
CA GLY A 279 23.93 4.05 -27.43
C GLY A 279 22.53 4.58 -27.69
N ARG A 280 21.54 3.70 -27.63
CA ARG A 280 20.11 4.04 -27.81
C ARG A 280 19.25 3.32 -26.79
N HIS A 281 18.19 3.99 -26.34
CA HIS A 281 17.20 3.43 -25.45
C HIS A 281 15.88 3.15 -26.16
N SER A 282 15.07 2.25 -25.61
CA SER A 282 13.72 1.95 -26.12
C SER A 282 12.63 2.90 -25.58
N GLY A 283 12.95 3.75 -24.61
CA GLY A 283 12.02 4.70 -24.00
C GLY A 283 12.49 5.18 -22.63
N VAL A 284 12.27 6.46 -22.32
CA VAL A 284 12.77 7.09 -21.09
C VAL A 284 12.20 6.48 -19.80
N ALA A 285 11.01 5.85 -19.88
CA ALA A 285 10.38 5.17 -18.74
C ALA A 285 11.17 3.95 -18.23
N GLY A 286 12.13 3.46 -19.01
CA GLY A 286 13.06 2.40 -18.60
C GLY A 286 14.16 2.86 -17.62
N PHE A 287 14.25 4.16 -17.32
CA PHE A 287 15.40 4.73 -16.64
C PHE A 287 15.01 5.56 -15.41
N THR A 288 15.95 5.63 -14.47
CA THR A 288 15.91 6.56 -13.34
C THR A 288 17.30 7.12 -13.08
N VAL A 289 17.38 8.30 -12.48
CA VAL A 289 18.66 8.96 -12.17
C VAL A 289 19.48 8.07 -11.23
N GLY A 290 20.74 7.81 -11.59
CA GLY A 290 21.64 6.93 -10.83
C GLY A 290 21.53 5.43 -11.15
N GLN A 291 20.69 5.04 -12.11
CA GLN A 291 20.60 3.64 -12.57
C GLN A 291 21.90 3.17 -13.24
N ARG A 292 22.46 2.05 -12.76
CA ARG A 292 23.66 1.41 -13.35
C ARG A 292 23.35 0.25 -14.30
N ARG A 293 22.25 -0.46 -14.09
CA ARG A 293 21.91 -1.69 -14.83
C ARG A 293 20.92 -1.40 -15.95
N GLY A 294 21.01 -2.17 -17.04
CA GLY A 294 20.05 -2.09 -18.15
C GLY A 294 20.15 -0.79 -18.96
N LEU A 295 21.37 -0.22 -19.05
CA LEU A 295 21.64 0.96 -19.89
C LEU A 295 21.86 0.61 -21.37
N GLY A 296 22.30 -0.63 -21.65
CA GLY A 296 22.57 -1.07 -23.02
C GLY A 296 23.83 -0.46 -23.63
N VAL A 297 24.74 0.03 -22.77
CA VAL A 297 26.03 0.65 -23.09
C VAL A 297 27.11 0.16 -22.13
#